data_AF-A0A937G9C8-F1
#
_entry.id   AF-A0A937G9C8-F1
#
_cell.length_a   1.000
_cell.length_b   1.000
_cell.length_c   1.000
_cell.angle_alpha   90.00
_cell.angle_beta   90.00
_cell.angle_gamma   90.00
#
_symmetry.space_group_name_H-M   'P 1'
#
loop_
_entity.id
_entity.type
_entity.pdbx_description
1 polymer ?
#
loop_
_entity_poly.entity_id
_entity_poly.type
_entity_poly.pdbx_seq_one_letter_code
_entity_poly.pdbx_strand_id
1 'polypeptide(L)'
;MKKTLLVAAVLCGFTALAQPSNDSLNMRALLHYPVSQWGISGADPDCADIWGYADSASGTEYAIIGNRKGTLVVDVTTPSSPSNALWVPGTNSLWRDIKTWDHYAYVVHDVPSGANPPYNGLLIIDMDSLAQNRWKFLKLPVPRANGQVDTLARAHNLFVDENGILYAFGSNVGAGGAILIDVATDPWNPVTVGLYDGHYFHDGVARHDTLYGAALYSGVVVVNVTLKSNPQAVTSWATPSNFAHNCWLSDDGNTIYTTDEVANGYITGYDISDLSNVDELWRHQVQPNTSLIPHNAHVAGNQVVTSYYTFGVHALDTEFPELPVLVGYYDTSPFTGGGYFGNWGAYPYLPSGRILASDMEEGLFILEPEYPEVSRLKVQLGHINYAVGTNVTYGNITSKDFVYWKNSGDTL
;
A
#
# COMPACT_ATOMS: atom_id res chain seq x y z
N MET A 1 -45.52 -12.38 53.79
CA MET A 1 -44.17 -12.62 53.23
C MET A 1 -44.05 -11.86 51.93
N LYS A 2 -43.32 -10.74 51.91
CA LYS A 2 -43.01 -9.98 50.69
C LYS A 2 -41.85 -10.71 49.98
N LYS A 3 -42.07 -11.19 48.75
CA LYS A 3 -41.00 -11.73 47.91
C LYS A 3 -40.53 -10.62 46.97
N THR A 4 -39.31 -10.16 47.22
CA THR A 4 -38.59 -9.19 46.41
C THR A 4 -38.15 -9.86 45.11
N LEU A 5 -38.52 -9.29 43.96
CA LEU A 5 -38.08 -9.72 42.64
C LEU A 5 -36.68 -9.10 42.41
N LEU A 6 -35.64 -9.95 42.33
CA LEU A 6 -34.29 -9.51 41.96
C LEU A 6 -34.19 -9.53 40.42
N VAL A 7 -34.14 -8.36 39.80
CA VAL A 7 -33.83 -8.22 38.37
C VAL A 7 -32.31 -8.22 38.24
N ALA A 8 -31.75 -9.31 37.70
CA ALA A 8 -30.35 -9.36 37.31
C ALA A 8 -30.20 -8.66 35.95
N ALA A 9 -29.59 -7.47 35.95
CA ALA A 9 -29.14 -6.82 34.73
C ALA A 9 -27.90 -7.57 34.21
N VAL A 10 -28.03 -8.18 33.04
CA VAL A 10 -26.87 -8.70 32.29
C VAL A 10 -26.20 -7.50 31.63
N LEU A 11 -25.09 -7.05 32.23
CA LEU A 11 -24.17 -6.12 31.59
C LEU A 11 -23.37 -6.91 30.55
N CYS A 12 -23.77 -6.84 29.27
CA CYS A 12 -22.89 -7.25 28.18
C CYS A 12 -21.81 -6.17 28.02
N GLY A 13 -20.68 -6.36 28.70
CA GLY A 13 -19.46 -5.62 28.38
C GLY A 13 -18.95 -6.09 27.03
N PHE A 14 -18.89 -5.19 26.04
CA PHE A 14 -18.10 -5.42 24.84
C PHE A 14 -16.63 -5.35 25.24
N THR A 15 -16.01 -6.49 25.51
CA THR A 15 -14.55 -6.60 25.48
C THR A 15 -14.16 -6.60 24.01
N ALA A 16 -13.48 -5.54 23.55
CA ALA A 16 -12.74 -5.60 22.30
C ALA A 16 -11.66 -6.67 22.48
N LEU A 17 -11.90 -7.87 21.94
CA LEU A 17 -10.90 -8.91 21.92
C LEU A 17 -9.90 -8.53 20.83
N ALA A 18 -8.62 -8.48 21.19
CA ALA A 18 -7.55 -8.37 20.22
C ALA A 18 -7.65 -9.54 19.23
N GLN A 19 -7.39 -9.28 17.95
CA GLN A 19 -7.36 -10.32 16.93
C GLN A 19 -6.29 -11.35 17.32
N PRO A 20 -6.61 -12.66 17.32
CA PRO A 20 -5.60 -13.68 17.55
C PRO A 20 -4.62 -13.71 16.37
N SER A 21 -3.34 -13.90 16.63
CA SER A 21 -2.33 -14.08 15.59
C SER A 21 -2.73 -15.22 14.64
N ASN A 22 -2.53 -15.01 13.33
CA ASN A 22 -3.01 -15.85 12.23
C ASN A 22 -4.54 -15.95 12.06
N ASP A 23 -5.32 -15.02 12.62
CA ASP A 23 -6.73 -14.89 12.23
C ASP A 23 -6.86 -14.55 10.74
N SER A 24 -7.92 -15.03 10.12
CA SER A 24 -8.11 -14.83 8.68
C SER A 24 -9.56 -14.90 8.24
N LEU A 25 -9.83 -14.23 7.12
CA LEU A 25 -11.08 -14.29 6.38
C LEU A 25 -10.75 -14.43 4.89
N ASN A 26 -11.20 -15.50 4.25
CA ASN A 26 -11.07 -15.72 2.80
C ASN A 26 -9.64 -15.50 2.25
N MET A 27 -8.64 -15.77 3.08
CA MET A 27 -7.23 -15.63 2.75
C MET A 27 -6.47 -16.63 3.61
N ARG A 28 -5.49 -17.34 3.03
CA ARG A 28 -4.68 -18.32 3.77
C ARG A 28 -3.21 -18.14 3.48
N ALA A 29 -2.35 -18.43 4.46
CA ALA A 29 -0.91 -18.47 4.24
C ALA A 29 -0.49 -19.79 3.55
N LEU A 30 0.22 -19.67 2.44
CA LEU A 30 0.91 -20.77 1.77
C LEU A 30 2.35 -20.94 2.27
N LEU A 31 2.96 -19.85 2.73
CA LEU A 31 4.32 -19.81 3.26
C LEU A 31 4.43 -18.75 4.35
N HIS A 32 5.14 -19.09 5.43
CA HIS A 32 5.78 -18.16 6.35
C HIS A 32 7.29 -18.46 6.32
N TYR A 33 8.09 -17.49 5.88
CA TYR A 33 9.54 -17.61 5.68
C TYR A 33 10.29 -16.56 6.51
N PRO A 34 10.47 -16.81 7.82
CA PRO A 34 11.12 -15.87 8.73
C PRO A 34 12.61 -15.72 8.40
N VAL A 35 13.19 -14.57 8.78
CA VAL A 35 14.60 -14.24 8.52
C VAL A 35 15.57 -15.33 9.00
N SER A 36 15.25 -15.99 10.11
CA SER A 36 16.06 -17.08 10.66
C SER A 36 16.26 -18.26 9.71
N GLN A 37 15.38 -18.43 8.71
CA GLN A 37 15.44 -19.48 7.70
C GLN A 37 16.10 -19.03 6.38
N TRP A 38 16.50 -17.77 6.26
CA TRP A 38 17.14 -17.26 5.05
C TRP A 38 18.57 -17.80 4.86
N GLY A 39 19.21 -18.27 5.94
CA GLY A 39 20.62 -18.73 5.86
C GLY A 39 21.62 -17.62 5.52
N ILE A 40 21.22 -16.35 5.72
CA ILE A 40 22.04 -15.17 5.45
C ILE A 40 22.59 -14.63 6.77
N SER A 41 23.89 -14.85 7.02
CA SER A 41 24.54 -14.42 8.27
C SER A 41 24.53 -12.90 8.50
N GLY A 42 24.27 -12.10 7.46
CA GLY A 42 24.23 -10.63 7.53
C GLY A 42 22.84 -10.02 7.60
N ALA A 43 21.77 -10.82 7.55
CA ALA A 43 20.41 -10.32 7.62
C ALA A 43 20.07 -9.88 9.05
N ASP A 44 19.26 -8.84 9.16
CA ASP A 44 18.72 -8.36 10.43
C ASP A 44 17.33 -8.98 10.67
N PRO A 45 16.85 -9.16 11.91
CA PRO A 45 15.48 -9.63 12.14
C PRO A 45 14.42 -8.73 11.49
N ASP A 46 14.70 -7.42 11.40
CA ASP A 46 13.71 -6.45 10.91
C ASP A 46 13.68 -6.37 9.38
N CYS A 47 12.49 -6.57 8.82
CA CYS A 47 12.18 -6.37 7.40
C CYS A 47 11.57 -4.99 7.13
N ALA A 48 11.51 -4.62 5.86
CA ALA A 48 10.94 -3.38 5.34
C ALA A 48 9.96 -3.72 4.19
N ASP A 49 9.82 -2.85 3.20
CA ASP A 49 8.85 -3.04 2.12
C ASP A 49 9.11 -4.30 1.26
N ILE A 50 8.07 -4.69 0.51
CA ILE A 50 8.06 -5.85 -0.38
C ILE A 50 7.61 -5.44 -1.78
N TRP A 51 8.26 -6.01 -2.78
CA TRP A 51 7.80 -5.96 -4.16
C TRP A 51 7.92 -7.34 -4.81
N GLY A 52 7.38 -7.48 -6.03
CA GLY A 52 7.48 -8.72 -6.79
C GLY A 52 8.04 -8.51 -8.20
N TYR A 53 8.52 -9.59 -8.78
CA TYR A 53 8.89 -9.69 -10.19
C TYR A 53 8.48 -11.07 -10.71
N ALA A 54 7.93 -11.13 -11.91
CA ALA A 54 7.64 -12.39 -12.57
C ALA A 54 8.38 -12.42 -13.90
N ASP A 55 9.31 -13.37 -14.04
CA ASP A 55 9.96 -13.61 -15.32
C ASP A 55 8.98 -14.37 -16.23
N SER A 56 8.44 -13.66 -17.21
CA SER A 56 7.48 -14.22 -18.17
C SER A 56 8.08 -15.32 -19.07
N ALA A 57 9.40 -15.37 -19.25
CA ALA A 57 10.06 -16.36 -20.11
C ALA A 57 10.21 -17.72 -19.40
N SER A 58 10.53 -17.71 -18.11
CA SER A 58 10.65 -18.93 -17.30
C SER A 58 9.36 -19.31 -16.55
N GLY A 59 8.46 -18.34 -16.33
CA GLY A 59 7.32 -18.48 -15.44
C GLY A 59 7.67 -18.40 -13.95
N THR A 60 8.90 -17.98 -13.62
CA THR A 60 9.37 -17.87 -12.24
C THR A 60 8.83 -16.59 -11.58
N GLU A 61 8.32 -16.72 -10.37
CA GLU A 61 7.87 -15.61 -9.53
C GLU A 61 8.88 -15.36 -8.42
N TYR A 62 9.21 -14.09 -8.21
CA TYR A 62 10.15 -13.63 -7.20
C TYR A 62 9.50 -12.65 -6.23
N ALA A 63 9.83 -12.81 -4.95
CA ALA A 63 9.64 -11.79 -3.93
C ALA A 63 10.95 -11.01 -3.76
N ILE A 64 10.87 -9.69 -3.70
CA ILE A 64 12.00 -8.80 -3.44
C ILE A 64 11.71 -8.08 -2.13
N ILE A 65 12.36 -8.52 -1.04
CA ILE A 65 12.09 -8.06 0.32
C ILE A 65 13.22 -7.17 0.84
N GLY A 66 12.83 -6.01 1.37
CA GLY A 66 13.71 -5.12 2.10
C GLY A 66 14.04 -5.69 3.48
N ASN A 67 15.29 -5.55 3.91
CA ASN A 67 15.76 -5.93 5.23
C ASN A 67 16.61 -4.81 5.83
N ARG A 68 16.66 -4.66 7.15
CA ARG A 68 17.43 -3.58 7.77
C ARG A 68 18.88 -3.50 7.27
N LYS A 69 19.49 -4.62 6.87
CA LYS A 69 20.88 -4.70 6.38
C LYS A 69 21.05 -5.03 4.89
N GLY A 70 19.98 -5.03 4.10
CA GLY A 70 20.09 -5.29 2.66
C GLY A 70 18.75 -5.57 1.98
N THR A 71 18.83 -6.21 0.83
CA THR A 71 17.68 -6.65 0.04
C THR A 71 17.87 -8.10 -0.34
N LEU A 72 16.82 -8.90 -0.18
CA LEU A 72 16.79 -10.30 -0.57
C LEU A 72 15.83 -10.50 -1.74
N VAL A 73 16.26 -11.24 -2.75
CA VAL A 73 15.41 -11.79 -3.81
C VAL A 73 15.19 -13.28 -3.52
N VAL A 74 13.93 -13.68 -3.41
CA VAL A 74 13.49 -15.05 -3.11
C VAL A 74 12.68 -15.58 -4.29
N ASP A 75 13.02 -16.74 -4.83
CA ASP A 75 12.15 -17.50 -5.72
C ASP A 75 10.99 -18.08 -4.91
N VAL A 76 9.77 -17.68 -5.29
CA VAL A 76 8.51 -18.00 -4.62
C VAL A 76 7.54 -18.76 -5.54
N THR A 77 8.03 -19.22 -6.70
CA THR A 77 7.23 -19.95 -7.69
C THR A 77 6.51 -21.15 -7.07
N THR A 78 7.23 -21.87 -6.20
CA THR A 78 6.70 -22.97 -5.38
C THR A 78 6.73 -22.58 -3.91
N PRO A 79 5.62 -22.07 -3.33
CA PRO A 79 5.59 -21.55 -1.97
C PRO A 79 6.03 -22.55 -0.89
N SER A 80 5.87 -23.85 -1.11
CA SER A 80 6.30 -24.88 -0.17
C SER A 80 7.82 -25.10 -0.11
N SER A 81 8.58 -24.48 -1.01
CA SER A 81 10.03 -24.62 -1.10
C SER A 81 10.68 -23.32 -1.62
N PRO A 82 10.57 -22.21 -0.87
CA PRO A 82 11.21 -20.95 -1.26
C PRO A 82 12.73 -21.10 -1.32
N SER A 83 13.38 -20.34 -2.19
CA SER A 83 14.85 -20.33 -2.26
C SER A 83 15.43 -18.94 -2.51
N ASN A 84 16.54 -18.64 -1.86
CA ASN A 84 17.19 -17.34 -1.99
C ASN A 84 17.97 -17.27 -3.30
N ALA A 85 17.54 -16.38 -4.20
CA ALA A 85 18.16 -16.18 -5.50
C ALA A 85 19.32 -15.16 -5.44
N LEU A 86 19.19 -14.11 -4.61
CA LEU A 86 20.21 -13.08 -4.45
C LEU A 86 20.09 -12.36 -3.10
N TRP A 87 21.22 -12.13 -2.43
CA TRP A 87 21.31 -11.20 -1.29
C TRP A 87 22.23 -10.03 -1.65
N VAL A 88 21.72 -8.81 -1.52
CA VAL A 88 22.51 -7.58 -1.70
C VAL A 88 22.63 -6.88 -0.35
N PRO A 89 23.81 -6.86 0.29
CA PRO A 89 24.01 -6.10 1.53
C PRO A 89 23.91 -4.59 1.25
N GLY A 90 23.31 -3.86 2.18
CA GLY A 90 23.10 -2.42 2.09
C GLY A 90 23.35 -1.73 3.43
N THR A 91 23.34 -0.39 3.39
CA THR A 91 23.51 0.43 4.59
C THR A 91 22.37 0.22 5.57
N ASN A 92 22.68 0.09 6.86
CA ASN A 92 21.71 -0.13 7.93
C ASN A 92 20.58 0.92 7.91
N SER A 93 19.35 0.48 7.63
CA SER A 93 18.18 1.32 7.46
C SER A 93 16.91 0.49 7.64
N LEU A 94 15.97 0.98 8.46
CA LEU A 94 14.63 0.40 8.59
C LEU A 94 13.72 0.65 7.38
N TRP A 95 14.05 1.65 6.55
CA TRP A 95 13.22 2.09 5.45
C TRP A 95 13.89 1.75 4.13
N ARG A 96 13.31 0.79 3.43
CA ARG A 96 13.65 0.47 2.05
C ARG A 96 12.38 0.30 1.26
N ASP A 97 12.42 0.76 0.02
CA ASP A 97 11.33 0.63 -0.92
C ASP A 97 11.88 0.09 -2.25
N ILE A 98 11.08 -0.75 -2.91
CA ILE A 98 11.45 -1.49 -4.11
C ILE A 98 10.39 -1.27 -5.19
N LYS A 99 10.83 -1.04 -6.42
CA LYS A 99 9.96 -1.10 -7.62
C LYS A 99 10.71 -1.78 -8.78
N THR A 100 9.96 -2.32 -9.72
CA THR A 100 10.50 -3.00 -10.90
C THR A 100 10.16 -2.27 -12.19
N TRP A 101 11.03 -2.36 -13.18
CA TRP A 101 10.79 -1.93 -14.56
C TRP A 101 11.57 -2.83 -15.50
N ASP A 102 10.88 -3.37 -16.51
CA ASP A 102 11.43 -4.45 -17.34
C ASP A 102 11.97 -5.57 -16.43
N HIS A 103 13.18 -6.07 -16.67
CA HIS A 103 13.87 -7.05 -15.84
C HIS A 103 14.78 -6.43 -14.77
N TYR A 104 14.58 -5.16 -14.40
CA TYR A 104 15.36 -4.50 -13.34
C TYR A 104 14.53 -4.22 -12.10
N ALA A 105 15.13 -4.43 -10.94
CA ALA A 105 14.61 -3.95 -9.67
C ALA A 105 15.44 -2.75 -9.18
N TYR A 106 14.73 -1.72 -8.72
CA TYR A 106 15.28 -0.50 -8.17
C TYR A 106 14.94 -0.44 -6.70
N VAL A 107 15.95 -0.14 -5.88
CA VAL A 107 15.80 -0.08 -4.43
C VAL A 107 16.41 1.18 -3.89
N VAL A 108 15.68 1.87 -3.03
CA VAL A 108 16.20 2.98 -2.22
C VAL A 108 16.20 2.60 -0.75
N HIS A 109 16.87 3.43 0.04
CA HIS A 109 16.75 3.39 1.48
C HIS A 109 16.69 4.80 2.01
N ASP A 110 16.01 4.94 3.14
CA ASP A 110 15.96 6.17 3.90
C ASP A 110 16.49 5.96 5.31
N VAL A 111 16.84 7.04 6.00
CA VAL A 111 17.39 6.96 7.35
C VAL A 111 16.87 8.13 8.18
N PRO A 112 16.74 7.97 9.50
CA PRO A 112 16.26 9.05 10.34
C PRO A 112 17.17 10.27 10.19
N SER A 113 16.56 11.46 10.20
CA SER A 113 17.31 12.71 10.15
C SER A 113 18.41 12.72 11.23
N GLY A 114 19.65 13.02 10.82
CA GLY A 114 20.81 13.06 11.72
C GLY A 114 21.56 11.74 11.91
N ALA A 115 21.06 10.60 11.41
CA ALA A 115 21.75 9.31 11.53
C ALA A 115 23.06 9.22 10.71
N ASN A 116 23.22 10.08 9.68
CA ASN A 116 24.38 10.21 8.78
C ASN A 116 25.15 8.90 8.47
N PRO A 117 24.49 7.79 8.07
CA PRO A 117 25.19 6.58 7.69
C PRO A 117 25.74 6.68 6.26
N PRO A 118 26.55 5.72 5.78
CA PRO A 118 27.01 5.71 4.40
C PRO A 118 25.85 5.56 3.43
N TYR A 119 25.45 6.62 2.75
CA TYR A 119 24.36 6.56 1.77
C TYR A 119 24.74 5.74 0.53
N ASN A 120 23.86 4.82 0.11
CA ASN A 120 24.04 4.03 -1.11
C ASN A 120 23.43 4.65 -2.38
N GLY A 121 22.51 5.61 -2.28
CA GLY A 121 21.75 6.08 -3.44
C GLY A 121 20.74 5.02 -3.92
N LEU A 122 20.64 4.87 -5.24
CA LEU A 122 19.77 3.91 -5.92
C LEU A 122 20.52 2.59 -6.14
N LEU A 123 20.02 1.49 -5.59
CA LEU A 123 20.44 0.14 -5.96
C LEU A 123 19.67 -0.31 -7.21
N ILE A 124 20.39 -0.86 -8.17
CA ILE A 124 19.84 -1.46 -9.39
C ILE A 124 20.27 -2.93 -9.42
N ILE A 125 19.30 -3.84 -9.52
CA ILE A 125 19.50 -5.29 -9.61
C ILE A 125 19.00 -5.74 -10.99
N ASP A 126 19.83 -6.52 -11.70
CA ASP A 126 19.45 -7.19 -12.94
C ASP A 126 18.82 -8.55 -12.61
N MET A 127 17.50 -8.66 -12.82
CA MET A 127 16.70 -9.84 -12.44
C MET A 127 16.88 -11.02 -13.40
N ASP A 128 17.38 -10.80 -14.61
CA ASP A 128 17.68 -11.87 -15.56
C ASP A 128 19.04 -12.53 -15.27
N SER A 129 19.87 -11.87 -14.46
CA SER A 129 21.25 -12.28 -14.16
C SER A 129 21.51 -12.50 -12.66
N LEU A 130 20.51 -12.97 -11.90
CA LEU A 130 20.61 -13.17 -10.45
C LEU A 130 21.76 -14.12 -10.07
N ALA A 131 21.95 -15.21 -10.83
CA ALA A 131 23.03 -16.18 -10.59
C ALA A 131 24.45 -15.59 -10.78
N GLN A 132 24.57 -14.50 -11.54
CA GLN A 132 25.82 -13.77 -11.76
C GLN A 132 26.03 -12.64 -10.73
N ASN A 133 25.11 -12.45 -9.79
CA ASN A 133 25.14 -11.37 -8.79
C ASN A 133 25.30 -9.98 -9.42
N ARG A 134 24.57 -9.71 -10.50
CA ARG A 134 24.69 -8.44 -11.23
C ARG A 134 23.80 -7.37 -10.61
N TRP A 135 24.42 -6.50 -9.82
CA TRP A 135 23.79 -5.32 -9.22
C TRP A 135 24.80 -4.20 -9.03
N LYS A 136 24.31 -2.96 -8.85
CA LYS A 136 25.18 -1.81 -8.51
C LYS A 136 24.43 -0.74 -7.72
N PHE A 137 25.17 0.00 -6.91
CA PHE A 137 24.71 1.24 -6.31
C PHE A 137 25.07 2.44 -7.20
N LEU A 138 24.12 3.35 -7.37
CA LEU A 138 24.25 4.54 -8.20
C LEU A 138 23.82 5.77 -7.40
N LYS A 139 24.72 6.75 -7.32
CA LYS A 139 24.45 8.08 -6.78
C LYS A 139 24.18 9.04 -7.93
N LEU A 140 22.90 9.22 -8.25
CA LEU A 140 22.48 10.00 -9.42
C LEU A 140 22.65 11.51 -9.17
N PRO A 141 23.27 12.26 -10.10
CA PRO A 141 23.27 13.72 -10.04
C PRO A 141 21.85 14.26 -10.28
N VAL A 142 21.43 15.24 -9.49
CA VAL A 142 20.11 15.87 -9.58
C VAL A 142 20.28 17.38 -9.80
N PRO A 143 20.09 17.88 -11.03
CA PRO A 143 20.12 19.31 -11.32
C PRO A 143 19.03 20.06 -10.55
N ARG A 144 19.40 21.19 -9.96
CA ARG A 144 18.51 22.08 -9.20
C ARG A 144 18.23 23.35 -10.00
N ALA A 145 17.06 23.96 -9.80
CA ALA A 145 16.67 25.20 -10.46
C ALA A 145 17.63 26.38 -10.19
N ASN A 146 18.37 26.35 -9.07
CA ASN A 146 19.37 27.36 -8.72
C ASN A 146 20.74 27.14 -9.40
N GLY A 147 20.86 26.16 -10.30
CA GLY A 147 22.10 25.82 -11.02
C GLY A 147 23.07 24.91 -10.26
N GLN A 148 22.74 24.51 -9.03
CA GLN A 148 23.51 23.50 -8.30
C GLN A 148 23.15 22.08 -8.80
N VAL A 149 24.05 21.13 -8.57
CA VAL A 149 23.78 19.71 -8.80
C VAL A 149 23.90 19.01 -7.45
N ASP A 150 22.78 18.50 -6.96
CA ASP A 150 22.75 17.65 -5.78
C ASP A 150 22.97 16.19 -6.19
N THR A 151 22.91 15.28 -5.24
CA THR A 151 23.06 13.85 -5.47
C THR A 151 21.98 13.08 -4.73
N LEU A 152 21.29 12.17 -5.44
CA LEU A 152 20.41 11.20 -4.82
C LEU A 152 21.24 10.25 -3.95
N ALA A 153 21.16 10.47 -2.63
CA ALA A 153 21.85 9.69 -1.62
C ALA A 153 20.89 8.77 -0.85
N ARG A 154 19.68 9.25 -0.58
CA ARG A 154 18.58 8.52 0.06
C ARG A 154 17.23 8.97 -0.50
N ALA A 155 16.24 8.09 -0.44
CA ALA A 155 14.84 8.37 -0.75
C ALA A 155 13.96 7.41 0.05
N HIS A 156 12.75 7.86 0.37
CA HIS A 156 11.81 7.12 1.22
C HIS A 156 11.04 6.08 0.44
N ASN A 157 10.52 6.44 -0.73
CA ASN A 157 9.67 5.58 -1.54
C ASN A 157 9.98 5.73 -3.04
N LEU A 158 9.56 4.75 -3.84
CA LEU A 158 9.68 4.74 -5.29
C LEU A 158 8.34 4.46 -5.95
N PHE A 159 8.18 4.97 -7.16
CA PHE A 159 7.16 4.52 -8.10
C PHE A 159 7.75 4.49 -9.51
N VAL A 160 7.28 3.61 -10.39
CA VAL A 160 7.63 3.64 -11.81
C VAL A 160 6.36 3.67 -12.64
N ASP A 161 6.21 4.69 -13.49
CA ASP A 161 5.05 4.81 -14.38
C ASP A 161 5.17 3.95 -15.64
N GLU A 162 4.08 3.86 -16.41
CA GLU A 162 4.00 3.06 -17.63
C GLU A 162 4.90 3.56 -18.77
N ASN A 163 5.51 4.74 -18.63
CA ASN A 163 6.46 5.29 -19.60
C ASN A 163 7.92 5.04 -19.17
N GLY A 164 8.14 4.34 -18.06
CA GLY A 164 9.47 4.07 -17.51
C GLY A 164 10.13 5.31 -16.92
N ILE A 165 9.33 6.18 -16.30
CA ILE A 165 9.85 7.20 -15.40
C ILE A 165 9.76 6.66 -13.98
N LEU A 166 10.92 6.50 -13.34
CA LEU A 166 11.05 6.23 -11.93
C LEU A 166 10.98 7.54 -11.15
N TYR A 167 10.08 7.59 -10.17
CA TYR A 167 9.89 8.69 -9.24
C TYR A 167 10.49 8.27 -7.90
N ALA A 168 11.45 9.04 -7.40
CA ALA A 168 12.00 8.85 -6.06
C ALA A 168 11.46 9.94 -5.12
N PHE A 169 10.73 9.51 -4.10
CA PHE A 169 10.03 10.37 -3.14
C PHE A 169 10.81 10.52 -1.83
N GLY A 170 10.56 11.60 -1.09
CA GLY A 170 11.12 11.79 0.25
C GLY A 170 12.65 11.85 0.29
N SER A 171 13.27 12.28 -0.80
CA SER A 171 14.73 12.25 -0.95
C SER A 171 15.46 13.30 -0.12
N ASN A 172 16.79 13.16 -0.01
CA ASN A 172 17.63 14.22 0.57
C ASN A 172 17.72 15.50 -0.29
N VAL A 173 17.18 15.48 -1.50
CA VAL A 173 17.33 16.58 -2.45
C VAL A 173 16.18 17.57 -2.26
N GLY A 174 16.52 18.79 -1.85
CA GLY A 174 15.57 19.89 -1.64
C GLY A 174 14.54 19.64 -0.54
N ALA A 175 13.28 19.84 -0.90
CA ALA A 175 12.13 19.60 -0.04
C ALA A 175 11.73 18.11 0.02
N GLY A 176 12.40 17.23 -0.75
CA GLY A 176 12.08 15.80 -0.78
C GLY A 176 10.77 15.50 -1.52
N GLY A 177 10.48 16.25 -2.59
CA GLY A 177 9.34 16.00 -3.47
C GLY A 177 9.54 14.76 -4.33
N ALA A 178 9.62 14.91 -5.64
CA ALA A 178 9.83 13.80 -6.58
C ALA A 178 11.02 14.07 -7.50
N ILE A 179 12.04 13.21 -7.45
CA ILE A 179 13.07 13.17 -8.50
C ILE A 179 12.54 12.26 -9.62
N LEU A 180 12.51 12.75 -10.86
CA LEU A 180 12.06 11.99 -12.02
C LEU A 180 13.30 11.46 -12.76
N ILE A 181 13.34 10.14 -12.96
CA ILE A 181 14.49 9.40 -13.48
C ILE A 181 14.02 8.56 -14.66
N ASP A 182 14.62 8.75 -15.84
CA ASP A 182 14.34 7.91 -17.02
C ASP A 182 15.05 6.56 -16.87
N VAL A 183 14.24 5.51 -16.71
CA VAL A 183 14.66 4.11 -16.68
C VAL A 183 14.22 3.36 -17.94
N ALA A 184 13.50 3.98 -18.87
CA ALA A 184 13.10 3.37 -20.13
C ALA A 184 14.25 3.32 -21.14
N THR A 185 15.07 4.39 -21.20
CA THR A 185 16.12 4.52 -22.21
C THR A 185 17.32 3.60 -21.96
N ASP A 186 17.83 3.59 -20.72
CA ASP A 186 18.89 2.68 -20.26
C ASP A 186 18.61 2.35 -18.78
N PRO A 187 17.83 1.29 -18.50
CA PRO A 187 17.49 0.86 -17.15
C PRO A 187 18.72 0.63 -16.25
N TRP A 188 19.86 0.23 -16.84
CA TRP A 188 21.07 -0.01 -16.10
C TRP A 188 21.81 1.30 -15.79
N ASN A 189 21.77 2.30 -16.67
CA ASN A 189 22.41 3.61 -16.45
C ASN A 189 21.40 4.76 -16.57
N PRO A 190 20.41 4.82 -15.66
CA PRO A 190 19.33 5.78 -15.77
C PRO A 190 19.82 7.21 -15.50
N VAL A 191 19.03 8.19 -15.94
CA VAL A 191 19.37 9.62 -15.81
C VAL A 191 18.22 10.43 -15.21
N THR A 192 18.56 11.43 -14.40
CA THR A 192 17.58 12.38 -13.88
C THR A 192 17.07 13.27 -15.02
N VAL A 193 15.76 13.30 -15.22
CA VAL A 193 15.07 14.12 -16.23
C VAL A 193 14.25 15.26 -15.65
N GLY A 194 14.03 15.25 -14.32
CA GLY A 194 13.16 16.21 -13.67
C GLY A 194 13.27 16.20 -12.15
N LEU A 195 12.74 17.26 -11.55
CA LEU A 195 12.58 17.40 -10.12
C LEU A 195 11.33 18.24 -9.85
N TYR A 196 10.41 17.68 -9.07
CA TYR A 196 9.38 18.45 -8.39
C TYR A 196 9.80 18.67 -6.93
N ASP A 197 9.85 19.93 -6.50
CA ASP A 197 10.35 20.32 -5.17
C ASP A 197 9.38 21.25 -4.41
N GLY A 198 8.12 21.31 -4.84
CA GLY A 198 7.11 22.19 -4.25
C GLY A 198 6.61 21.72 -2.88
N HIS A 199 6.60 20.40 -2.66
CA HIS A 199 6.16 19.75 -1.43
C HIS A 199 7.04 18.52 -1.16
N TYR A 200 7.12 18.10 0.11
CA TYR A 200 7.62 16.77 0.46
C TYR A 200 6.58 15.73 0.04
N PHE A 201 7.00 14.67 -0.64
CA PHE A 201 6.18 13.50 -0.90
C PHE A 201 6.73 12.30 -0.14
N HIS A 202 5.86 11.65 0.62
CA HIS A 202 6.17 10.40 1.30
C HIS A 202 6.17 9.24 0.31
N ASP A 203 5.11 9.19 -0.49
CA ASP A 203 4.82 8.18 -1.50
C ASP A 203 4.01 8.86 -2.64
N GLY A 204 3.74 8.15 -3.72
CA GLY A 204 2.96 8.68 -4.83
C GLY A 204 2.76 7.69 -5.97
N VAL A 205 1.78 8.00 -6.81
CA VAL A 205 1.47 7.24 -8.02
C VAL A 205 1.42 8.21 -9.19
N ALA A 206 2.00 7.81 -10.31
CA ALA A 206 1.91 8.56 -11.56
C ALA A 206 1.22 7.72 -12.62
N ARG A 207 0.41 8.38 -13.46
CA ARG A 207 -0.15 7.78 -14.67
C ARG A 207 -0.24 8.85 -15.73
N HIS A 208 0.20 8.50 -16.93
CA HIS A 208 0.38 9.37 -18.08
C HIS A 208 1.31 10.55 -17.73
N ASP A 209 0.72 11.74 -17.61
CA ASP A 209 1.41 12.99 -17.31
C ASP A 209 0.96 13.62 -15.98
N THR A 210 0.32 12.83 -15.13
CA THR A 210 -0.17 13.29 -13.83
C THR A 210 0.46 12.47 -12.73
N LEU A 211 1.13 13.16 -11.81
CA LEU A 211 1.66 12.61 -10.56
C LEU A 211 0.73 13.00 -9.42
N TYR A 212 0.33 12.02 -8.61
CA TYR A 212 -0.40 12.19 -7.37
C TYR A 212 0.58 11.86 -6.23
N GLY A 213 0.94 12.86 -5.43
CA GLY A 213 1.84 12.70 -4.30
C GLY A 213 1.11 12.71 -2.97
N ALA A 214 1.38 11.72 -2.12
CA ALA A 214 0.96 11.69 -0.73
C ALA A 214 1.94 12.56 0.09
N ALA A 215 1.47 13.73 0.51
CA ALA A 215 2.32 14.81 1.04
C ALA A 215 2.16 15.01 2.55
N LEU A 216 1.86 13.92 3.28
CA LEU A 216 1.64 13.92 4.74
C LEU A 216 0.61 15.00 5.14
N TYR A 217 1.06 16.02 5.87
CA TYR A 217 0.24 17.13 6.36
C TYR A 217 -0.30 18.04 5.26
N SER A 218 0.21 17.95 4.02
CA SER A 218 -0.34 18.69 2.87
C SER A 218 -1.41 17.90 2.12
N GLY A 219 -1.78 16.70 2.58
CA GLY A 219 -2.77 15.85 1.93
C GLY A 219 -2.26 15.25 0.62
N VAL A 220 -3.15 15.04 -0.34
CA VAL A 220 -2.77 14.61 -1.69
C VAL A 220 -2.52 15.85 -2.56
N VAL A 221 -1.40 15.89 -3.26
CA VAL A 221 -1.02 16.97 -4.18
C VAL A 221 -0.90 16.41 -5.58
N VAL A 222 -1.59 17.02 -6.54
CA VAL A 222 -1.55 16.64 -7.95
C VAL A 222 -0.58 17.54 -8.70
N VAL A 223 0.27 16.93 -9.51
CA VAL A 223 1.34 17.60 -10.26
C VAL A 223 1.26 17.18 -11.73
N ASN A 224 1.20 18.16 -12.62
CA ASN A 224 1.41 17.92 -14.04
C ASN A 224 2.90 17.68 -14.29
N VAL A 225 3.22 16.55 -14.88
CA VAL A 225 4.57 16.11 -15.24
C VAL A 225 4.73 15.88 -16.75
N THR A 226 3.86 16.46 -17.61
CA THR A 226 4.01 16.38 -19.08
C THR A 226 5.40 16.85 -19.52
N LEU A 227 5.83 18.00 -19.00
CA LEU A 227 7.20 18.45 -19.15
C LEU A 227 8.00 18.03 -17.92
N LYS A 228 8.64 16.86 -17.99
CA LYS A 228 9.40 16.26 -16.87
C LYS A 228 10.44 17.22 -16.28
N SER A 229 11.04 18.08 -17.09
CA SER A 229 12.02 19.08 -16.65
C SER A 229 11.43 20.28 -15.90
N ASN A 230 10.11 20.44 -15.89
CA ASN A 230 9.41 21.52 -15.20
C ASN A 230 8.03 21.09 -14.66
N PRO A 231 7.96 20.18 -13.67
CA PRO A 231 6.70 19.75 -13.09
C PRO A 231 5.95 20.91 -12.41
N GLN A 232 4.62 20.94 -12.50
CA GLN A 232 3.78 22.02 -11.96
C GLN A 232 2.65 21.47 -11.09
N ALA A 233 2.49 21.99 -9.87
CA ALA A 233 1.35 21.66 -9.03
C ALA A 233 0.03 22.14 -9.68
N VAL A 234 -1.02 21.32 -9.59
CA VAL A 234 -2.33 21.56 -10.19
C VAL A 234 -3.37 21.83 -9.10
N THR A 235 -3.52 20.90 -8.18
CA THR A 235 -4.51 20.97 -7.09
C THR A 235 -4.03 20.14 -5.89
N SER A 236 -4.71 20.28 -4.76
CA SER A 236 -4.48 19.46 -3.58
C SER A 236 -5.73 19.39 -2.71
N TRP A 237 -5.87 18.33 -1.94
CA TRP A 237 -6.92 18.20 -0.93
C TRP A 237 -6.41 17.44 0.31
N ALA A 238 -7.05 17.69 1.45
CA ALA A 238 -6.72 17.04 2.72
C ALA A 238 -7.34 15.63 2.81
N THR A 239 -6.66 14.74 3.53
CA THR A 239 -7.18 13.42 3.93
C THR A 239 -7.80 13.48 5.33
N PRO A 240 -8.62 12.50 5.76
CA PRO A 240 -9.46 12.64 6.95
C PRO A 240 -8.68 12.88 8.25
N SER A 241 -7.48 12.32 8.38
CA SER A 241 -6.58 12.51 9.52
C SER A 241 -5.47 13.54 9.27
N ASN A 242 -5.47 14.23 8.12
CA ASN A 242 -4.42 15.16 7.68
C ASN A 242 -3.01 14.54 7.70
N PHE A 243 -2.88 13.28 7.28
CA PHE A 243 -1.60 12.58 7.26
C PHE A 243 -1.51 11.60 6.09
N ALA A 244 -1.66 12.12 4.87
CA ALA A 244 -1.65 11.31 3.65
C ALA A 244 -0.29 10.61 3.49
N HIS A 245 -0.26 9.31 3.73
CA HIS A 245 0.96 8.50 3.78
C HIS A 245 1.24 7.84 2.43
N ASN A 246 0.24 7.19 1.86
CA ASN A 246 0.29 6.53 0.56
C ASN A 246 -0.96 6.87 -0.26
N CYS A 247 -0.82 6.79 -1.58
CA CYS A 247 -1.95 6.89 -2.49
C CYS A 247 -1.78 5.99 -3.72
N TRP A 248 -2.90 5.47 -4.24
CA TRP A 248 -2.91 4.59 -5.40
C TRP A 248 -4.18 4.76 -6.24
N LEU A 249 -4.05 4.64 -7.56
CA LEU A 249 -5.15 4.85 -8.52
C LEU A 249 -5.91 3.56 -8.82
N SER A 250 -7.23 3.67 -9.00
CA SER A 250 -8.02 2.65 -9.69
C SER A 250 -7.54 2.43 -11.13
N ASP A 251 -7.83 1.26 -11.71
CA ASP A 251 -7.40 0.94 -13.08
C ASP A 251 -8.01 1.89 -14.12
N ASP A 252 -9.25 2.36 -13.90
CA ASP A 252 -9.90 3.35 -14.76
C ASP A 252 -9.41 4.80 -14.53
N GLY A 253 -8.65 5.04 -13.46
CA GLY A 253 -8.09 6.35 -13.11
C GLY A 253 -9.09 7.36 -12.54
N ASN A 254 -10.33 6.95 -12.26
CA ASN A 254 -11.36 7.85 -11.74
C ASN A 254 -11.40 7.88 -10.21
N THR A 255 -10.80 6.91 -9.54
CA THR A 255 -10.75 6.85 -8.08
C THR A 255 -9.29 6.81 -7.61
N ILE A 256 -9.00 7.55 -6.55
CA ILE A 256 -7.73 7.41 -5.82
C ILE A 256 -8.01 6.97 -4.39
N TYR A 257 -7.23 6.00 -3.93
CA TYR A 257 -7.30 5.49 -2.57
C TYR A 257 -6.10 5.99 -1.80
N THR A 258 -6.31 6.39 -0.54
CA THR A 258 -5.26 6.88 0.35
C THR A 258 -5.28 6.15 1.67
N THR A 259 -4.14 6.14 2.34
CA THR A 259 -4.03 5.76 3.75
C THR A 259 -3.50 6.93 4.56
N ASP A 260 -4.02 7.07 5.77
CA ASP A 260 -3.44 7.95 6.78
C ASP A 260 -2.71 7.11 7.83
N GLU A 261 -1.38 7.10 7.81
CA GLU A 261 -0.54 6.25 8.68
C GLU A 261 -0.40 6.84 10.09
N VAL A 262 -1.51 6.87 10.81
CA VAL A 262 -1.59 7.29 12.22
C VAL A 262 -2.48 6.33 13.00
N ALA A 263 -2.41 6.37 14.34
CA ALA A 263 -3.30 5.60 15.20
C ALA A 263 -4.77 5.88 14.90
N ASN A 264 -5.54 4.83 14.58
CA ASN A 264 -6.90 4.96 14.05
C ASN A 264 -6.93 5.77 12.74
N GLY A 265 -5.96 5.55 11.86
CA GLY A 265 -5.93 6.09 10.52
C GLY A 265 -7.05 5.54 9.64
N TYR A 266 -7.34 6.22 8.53
CA TYR A 266 -8.35 5.81 7.57
C TYR A 266 -7.71 5.30 6.29
N ILE A 267 -8.30 4.26 5.71
CA ILE A 267 -8.24 4.03 4.26
C ILE A 267 -9.39 4.83 3.66
N THR A 268 -9.15 5.62 2.62
CA THR A 268 -10.16 6.53 2.06
C THR A 268 -10.17 6.44 0.54
N GLY A 269 -11.36 6.45 -0.07
CA GLY A 269 -11.53 6.53 -1.52
C GLY A 269 -12.09 7.88 -1.95
N TYR A 270 -11.52 8.46 -3.01
CA TYR A 270 -11.93 9.74 -3.59
C TYR A 270 -12.24 9.61 -5.07
N ASP A 271 -13.35 10.18 -5.53
CA ASP A 271 -13.60 10.40 -6.95
C ASP A 271 -12.75 11.59 -7.42
N ILE A 272 -11.91 11.34 -8.42
CA ILE A 272 -10.99 12.29 -9.03
C ILE A 272 -11.22 12.44 -10.54
N SER A 273 -12.37 11.98 -11.05
CA SER A 273 -12.76 12.16 -12.45
C SER A 273 -12.81 13.64 -12.88
N ASP A 274 -13.04 14.55 -11.92
CA ASP A 274 -12.85 16.00 -12.05
C ASP A 274 -11.96 16.54 -10.91
N LEU A 275 -10.71 16.87 -11.23
CA LEU A 275 -9.75 17.41 -10.27
C LEU A 275 -10.14 18.80 -9.71
N SER A 276 -11.11 19.48 -10.30
CA SER A 276 -11.68 20.72 -9.74
C SER A 276 -12.76 20.47 -8.68
N ASN A 277 -13.29 19.24 -8.61
CA ASN A 277 -14.29 18.82 -7.65
C ASN A 277 -14.03 17.37 -7.20
N VAL A 278 -13.05 17.20 -6.32
CA VAL A 278 -12.71 15.91 -5.72
C VAL A 278 -13.66 15.60 -4.56
N ASP A 279 -14.35 14.47 -4.62
CA ASP A 279 -15.34 14.06 -3.62
C ASP A 279 -14.88 12.82 -2.85
N GLU A 280 -14.98 12.85 -1.51
CA GLU A 280 -14.77 11.66 -0.68
C GLU A 280 -15.95 10.69 -0.88
N LEU A 281 -15.66 9.47 -1.33
CA LEU A 281 -16.66 8.42 -1.54
C LEU A 281 -16.94 7.66 -0.24
N TRP A 282 -15.88 7.32 0.49
CA TRP A 282 -15.93 6.60 1.77
C TRP A 282 -14.60 6.71 2.50
N ARG A 283 -14.66 6.37 3.79
CA ARG A 283 -13.49 6.08 4.63
C ARG A 283 -13.77 4.85 5.49
N HIS A 284 -12.73 4.05 5.69
CA HIS A 284 -12.80 2.76 6.38
C HIS A 284 -11.72 2.67 7.46
N GLN A 285 -12.10 2.03 8.56
CA GLN A 285 -11.23 1.65 9.67
C GLN A 285 -11.54 0.20 10.02
N VAL A 286 -10.49 -0.59 10.14
CA VAL A 286 -10.61 -1.91 10.75
C VAL A 286 -10.68 -1.74 12.27
N GLN A 287 -11.63 -2.41 12.91
CA GLN A 287 -11.83 -2.42 14.36
C GLN A 287 -11.65 -1.02 15.01
N PRO A 288 -12.56 -0.06 14.75
CA PRO A 288 -12.39 1.32 15.22
C PRO A 288 -12.14 1.44 16.73
N ASN A 289 -11.30 2.39 17.14
CA ASN A 289 -10.88 2.65 18.53
C ASN A 289 -9.90 1.62 19.14
N THR A 290 -9.21 0.84 18.30
CA THR A 290 -8.15 -0.09 18.73
C THR A 290 -6.73 0.46 18.49
N SER A 291 -6.62 1.65 17.90
CA SER A 291 -5.36 2.29 17.50
C SER A 291 -4.61 1.63 16.35
N LEU A 292 -5.21 0.66 15.65
CA LEU A 292 -4.64 0.07 14.44
C LEU A 292 -4.29 1.16 13.41
N ILE A 293 -3.21 0.92 12.65
CA ILE A 293 -2.62 1.88 11.72
C ILE A 293 -2.57 1.27 10.31
N PRO A 294 -3.29 1.82 9.30
CA PRO A 294 -3.12 1.41 7.92
C PRO A 294 -1.78 1.94 7.39
N HIS A 295 -1.09 1.16 6.55
CA HIS A 295 0.19 1.55 5.95
C HIS A 295 0.03 1.81 4.45
N ASN A 296 0.35 0.86 3.55
CA ASN A 296 0.24 1.08 2.10
C ASN A 296 -0.95 0.35 1.50
N ALA A 297 -1.74 1.05 0.68
CA ALA A 297 -2.85 0.50 -0.07
C ALA A 297 -2.52 0.45 -1.57
N HIS A 298 -2.79 -0.71 -2.16
CA HIS A 298 -2.51 -1.02 -3.56
C HIS A 298 -3.79 -1.52 -4.21
N VAL A 299 -4.15 -0.96 -5.37
CA VAL A 299 -5.28 -1.46 -6.17
C VAL A 299 -4.79 -2.63 -7.02
N ALA A 300 -5.47 -3.77 -6.92
CA ALA A 300 -5.29 -4.95 -7.77
C ALA A 300 -6.64 -5.35 -8.36
N GLY A 301 -6.89 -4.94 -9.61
CA GLY A 301 -8.20 -5.10 -10.23
C GLY A 301 -9.28 -4.36 -9.45
N ASN A 302 -10.26 -5.10 -8.92
CA ASN A 302 -11.36 -4.53 -8.14
C ASN A 302 -11.08 -4.50 -6.63
N GLN A 303 -9.89 -4.89 -6.18
CA GLN A 303 -9.57 -4.94 -4.76
C GLN A 303 -8.56 -3.85 -4.38
N VAL A 304 -8.80 -3.21 -3.23
CA VAL A 304 -7.80 -2.42 -2.52
C VAL A 304 -7.19 -3.31 -1.44
N VAL A 305 -5.95 -3.74 -1.67
CA VAL A 305 -5.16 -4.55 -0.73
C VAL A 305 -4.26 -3.62 0.07
N THR A 306 -4.34 -3.72 1.39
CA THR A 306 -3.66 -2.80 2.31
C THR A 306 -2.80 -3.57 3.28
N SER A 307 -1.52 -3.19 3.41
CA SER A 307 -0.71 -3.55 4.57
C SER A 307 -1.14 -2.73 5.77
N TYR A 308 -1.34 -3.39 6.91
CA TYR A 308 -2.03 -2.81 8.06
C TYR A 308 -1.30 -3.18 9.35
N TYR A 309 0.03 -3.03 9.38
CA TYR A 309 0.87 -3.25 10.57
C TYR A 309 0.43 -4.48 11.40
N THR A 310 0.00 -4.26 12.63
CA THR A 310 -0.38 -5.30 13.60
C THR A 310 -1.68 -6.04 13.25
N PHE A 311 -2.38 -5.65 12.18
CA PHE A 311 -3.54 -6.35 11.64
C PHE A 311 -3.18 -7.25 10.43
N GLY A 312 -1.99 -7.10 9.86
CA GLY A 312 -1.53 -7.92 8.73
C GLY A 312 -1.95 -7.37 7.37
N VAL A 313 -2.54 -8.22 6.53
CA VAL A 313 -3.05 -7.87 5.18
C VAL A 313 -4.56 -7.75 5.22
N HIS A 314 -5.11 -6.70 4.62
CA HIS A 314 -6.53 -6.40 4.56
C HIS A 314 -6.97 -6.11 3.12
N ALA A 315 -8.11 -6.62 2.67
CA ALA A 315 -8.60 -6.42 1.30
C ALA A 315 -10.07 -5.99 1.26
N LEU A 316 -10.33 -4.85 0.61
CA LEU A 316 -11.67 -4.37 0.28
C LEU A 316 -11.97 -4.59 -1.20
N ASP A 317 -13.15 -5.09 -1.54
CA ASP A 317 -13.66 -5.05 -2.91
C ASP A 317 -14.35 -3.71 -3.17
N THR A 318 -13.81 -2.99 -4.14
CA THR A 318 -14.16 -1.63 -4.55
C THR A 318 -14.66 -1.57 -5.99
N GLU A 319 -15.19 -2.66 -6.54
CA GLU A 319 -15.87 -2.67 -7.85
C GLU A 319 -16.90 -1.53 -7.96
N PHE A 320 -17.62 -1.28 -6.85
CA PHE A 320 -18.46 -0.12 -6.64
C PHE A 320 -17.76 0.78 -5.63
N PRO A 321 -17.03 1.82 -6.08
CA PRO A 321 -16.14 2.58 -5.24
C PRO A 321 -16.89 3.38 -4.17
N GLU A 322 -18.21 3.54 -4.24
CA GLU A 322 -19.04 4.16 -3.21
C GLU A 322 -19.54 3.20 -2.12
N LEU A 323 -19.32 1.89 -2.28
CA LEU A 323 -19.77 0.82 -1.37
C LEU A 323 -18.70 -0.29 -1.25
N PRO A 324 -17.54 0.00 -0.64
CA PRO A 324 -16.49 -0.99 -0.42
C PRO A 324 -16.99 -2.11 0.52
N VAL A 325 -16.52 -3.34 0.29
CA VAL A 325 -16.86 -4.49 1.14
C VAL A 325 -15.59 -5.23 1.53
N LEU A 326 -15.43 -5.54 2.82
CA LEU A 326 -14.36 -6.42 3.29
C LEU A 326 -14.52 -7.81 2.69
N VAL A 327 -13.55 -8.22 1.87
CA VAL A 327 -13.56 -9.52 1.19
C VAL A 327 -12.53 -10.49 1.73
N GLY A 328 -11.48 -10.01 2.40
CA GLY A 328 -10.57 -10.88 3.12
C GLY A 328 -9.53 -10.15 3.95
N TYR A 329 -8.91 -10.89 4.86
CA TYR A 329 -7.75 -10.46 5.62
C TYR A 329 -6.94 -11.67 6.12
N TYR A 330 -5.68 -11.44 6.46
CA TYR A 330 -4.83 -12.42 7.14
C TYR A 330 -3.90 -11.70 8.10
N ASP A 331 -3.90 -12.12 9.36
CA ASP A 331 -3.03 -11.60 10.41
C ASP A 331 -1.63 -12.22 10.34
N THR A 332 -0.62 -11.42 10.01
CA THR A 332 0.78 -11.85 9.98
C THR A 332 1.50 -11.64 11.30
N SER A 333 0.90 -10.89 12.23
CA SER A 333 1.60 -10.28 13.35
C SER A 333 1.31 -11.00 14.67
N PRO A 334 2.30 -11.13 15.57
CA PRO A 334 2.06 -11.53 16.96
C PRO A 334 1.66 -10.33 17.84
N PHE A 335 1.86 -9.09 17.36
CA PHE A 335 1.48 -7.85 18.02
C PHE A 335 0.04 -7.46 17.70
N THR A 336 -0.57 -6.67 18.58
CA THR A 336 -1.97 -6.24 18.47
C THR A 336 -2.12 -4.77 18.87
N GLY A 337 -3.11 -4.07 18.31
CA GLY A 337 -3.38 -2.65 18.64
C GLY A 337 -2.44 -1.70 17.89
N GLY A 338 -2.26 -0.47 18.37
CA GLY A 338 -1.40 0.49 17.67
C GLY A 338 0.10 0.18 17.71
N GLY A 339 0.86 0.94 16.94
CA GLY A 339 2.32 0.78 16.80
C GLY A 339 2.71 0.48 15.35
N TYR A 340 3.99 0.70 15.05
CA TYR A 340 4.58 0.46 13.73
C TYR A 340 5.36 -0.86 13.78
N PHE A 341 4.59 -1.95 13.92
CA PHE A 341 5.06 -3.34 14.01
C PHE A 341 4.14 -4.21 13.15
N GLY A 342 4.59 -5.35 12.67
CA GLY A 342 3.82 -6.24 11.82
C GLY A 342 3.98 -5.94 10.33
N ASN A 343 2.91 -6.10 9.55
CA ASN A 343 2.96 -6.03 8.08
C ASN A 343 3.25 -4.62 7.55
N TRP A 344 4.47 -4.41 7.07
CA TRP A 344 4.92 -3.19 6.40
C TRP A 344 4.38 -3.13 4.97
N GLY A 345 4.59 -4.16 4.17
CA GLY A 345 4.31 -4.14 2.74
C GLY A 345 3.42 -5.28 2.29
N ALA A 346 2.53 -5.03 1.33
CA ALA A 346 1.73 -6.07 0.66
C ALA A 346 1.76 -5.84 -0.86
N TYR A 347 2.20 -6.85 -1.62
CA TYR A 347 2.29 -6.85 -3.08
C TYR A 347 1.29 -7.86 -3.68
N PRO A 348 0.18 -7.39 -4.27
CA PRO A 348 -0.90 -8.23 -4.78
C PRO A 348 -0.84 -8.53 -6.30
N TYR A 349 0.32 -8.37 -6.95
CA TYR A 349 0.42 -8.35 -8.42
C TYR A 349 1.12 -9.56 -9.04
N LEU A 350 1.31 -10.66 -8.31
CA LEU A 350 1.89 -11.86 -8.89
C LEU A 350 0.91 -12.50 -9.89
N PRO A 351 1.38 -13.00 -11.06
CA PRO A 351 0.55 -13.73 -12.02
C PRO A 351 -0.21 -14.92 -11.43
N SER A 352 0.32 -15.56 -10.39
CA SER A 352 -0.34 -16.64 -9.65
C SER A 352 -1.57 -16.19 -8.85
N GLY A 353 -1.83 -14.88 -8.73
CA GLY A 353 -2.87 -14.30 -7.89
C GLY A 353 -2.52 -14.29 -6.40
N ARG A 354 -1.29 -14.68 -6.04
CA ARG A 354 -0.80 -14.68 -4.66
C ARG A 354 -0.41 -13.26 -4.23
N ILE A 355 -0.51 -13.02 -2.93
CA ILE A 355 -0.08 -11.77 -2.31
C ILE A 355 1.21 -12.04 -1.54
N LEU A 356 2.25 -11.25 -1.80
CA LEU A 356 3.44 -11.23 -0.96
C LEU A 356 3.24 -10.23 0.16
N ALA A 357 3.60 -10.60 1.39
CA ALA A 357 3.52 -9.71 2.53
C ALA A 357 4.85 -9.73 3.31
N SER A 358 5.32 -8.55 3.69
CA SER A 358 6.53 -8.40 4.51
C SER A 358 6.14 -7.86 5.87
N ASP A 359 6.20 -8.75 6.84
CA ASP A 359 6.07 -8.43 8.24
C ASP A 359 7.44 -8.03 8.80
N MET A 360 7.51 -6.90 9.49
CA MET A 360 8.75 -6.35 10.03
C MET A 360 9.47 -7.37 10.91
N GLU A 361 8.74 -8.07 11.78
CA GLU A 361 9.35 -8.98 12.76
C GLU A 361 9.27 -10.44 12.33
N GLU A 362 8.26 -10.79 11.53
CA GLU A 362 7.99 -12.18 11.14
C GLU A 362 8.54 -12.55 9.75
N GLY A 363 8.98 -11.58 8.93
CA GLY A 363 9.58 -11.81 7.63
C GLY A 363 8.57 -11.99 6.49
N LEU A 364 8.89 -12.85 5.52
CA LEU A 364 8.08 -12.99 4.30
C LEU A 364 6.90 -13.96 4.50
N PHE A 365 5.72 -13.53 4.08
CA PHE A 365 4.54 -14.38 3.91
C PHE A 365 4.13 -14.44 2.43
N ILE A 366 3.65 -15.60 2.00
CA ILE A 366 2.92 -15.76 0.74
C ILE A 366 1.49 -16.14 1.09
N LEU A 367 0.56 -15.29 0.71
CA LEU A 367 -0.86 -15.45 0.98
C LEU A 367 -1.61 -15.78 -0.30
N GLU A 368 -2.62 -16.62 -0.18
CA GLU A 368 -3.55 -16.96 -1.25
C GLU A 368 -4.93 -16.40 -0.89
N PRO A 369 -5.42 -15.39 -1.63
CA PRO A 369 -6.77 -14.89 -1.46
C PRO A 369 -7.79 -15.85 -2.09
N GLU A 370 -8.92 -16.05 -1.41
CA GLU A 370 -10.09 -16.80 -1.88
C GLU A 370 -11.32 -15.87 -1.84
N TYR A 371 -11.22 -14.72 -2.50
CA TYR A 371 -12.25 -13.67 -2.41
C TYR A 371 -13.63 -14.16 -2.86
N PRO A 372 -14.68 -13.94 -2.04
CA PRO A 372 -16.03 -14.31 -2.42
C PRO A 372 -16.57 -13.37 -3.48
N GLU A 373 -17.63 -13.83 -4.15
CA GLU A 373 -18.50 -12.95 -4.91
C GLU A 373 -19.37 -12.13 -3.95
N VAL A 374 -19.43 -10.80 -4.18
CA VAL A 374 -20.14 -9.88 -3.30
C VAL A 374 -21.29 -9.21 -4.03
N SER A 375 -22.48 -9.29 -3.43
CA SER A 375 -23.68 -8.53 -3.85
C SER A 375 -23.86 -7.30 -2.95
N ARG A 376 -24.37 -6.20 -3.52
CA ARG A 376 -24.48 -4.90 -2.84
C ARG A 376 -25.88 -4.32 -2.93
N LEU A 377 -26.29 -3.66 -1.84
CA LEU A 377 -27.59 -3.04 -1.70
C LEU A 377 -27.46 -1.70 -0.98
N LYS A 378 -27.87 -0.62 -1.65
CA LYS A 378 -28.07 0.69 -1.02
C LYS A 378 -29.56 0.97 -0.90
N VAL A 379 -30.05 1.14 0.33
CA VAL A 379 -31.45 1.51 0.60
C VAL A 379 -31.50 2.89 1.23
N GLN A 380 -32.17 3.83 0.58
CA GLN A 380 -32.53 5.08 1.22
C GLN A 380 -33.86 4.90 1.96
N LEU A 381 -33.82 4.97 3.30
CA LEU A 381 -35.04 4.96 4.11
C LEU A 381 -35.54 6.40 4.26
N GLY A 382 -36.73 6.69 3.73
CA GLY A 382 -37.39 7.97 3.96
C GLY A 382 -37.84 8.10 5.41
N HIS A 383 -37.74 9.31 5.98
CA HIS A 383 -38.30 9.62 7.30
C HIS A 383 -39.83 9.55 7.22
N ILE A 384 -40.45 8.58 7.89
CA ILE A 384 -41.92 8.48 7.92
C ILE A 384 -42.40 9.16 9.21
N ASN A 385 -42.91 10.39 9.11
CA ASN A 385 -43.61 11.05 10.21
C ASN A 385 -45.03 10.48 10.28
N TYR A 386 -45.34 9.68 11.31
CA TYR A 386 -46.71 9.21 11.56
C TYR A 386 -47.14 9.48 13.01
N ALA A 387 -48.41 9.81 13.19
CA ALA A 387 -49.01 9.98 14.50
C ALA A 387 -49.12 8.63 15.23
N VAL A 388 -49.07 8.65 16.55
CA VAL A 388 -49.29 7.47 17.40
C VAL A 388 -50.64 6.84 17.04
N GLY A 389 -50.62 5.56 16.65
CA GLY A 389 -51.82 4.79 16.26
C GLY A 389 -52.09 4.71 14.76
N THR A 390 -51.21 5.21 13.90
CA THR A 390 -51.35 5.09 12.44
C THR A 390 -50.71 3.80 11.92
N ASN A 391 -51.43 3.01 11.14
CA ASN A 391 -50.86 1.89 10.40
C ASN A 391 -50.08 2.42 9.19
N VAL A 392 -48.76 2.23 9.17
CA VAL A 392 -47.94 2.50 7.98
C VAL A 392 -48.02 1.28 7.07
N THR A 393 -48.61 1.44 5.88
CA THR A 393 -48.55 0.42 4.83
C THR A 393 -47.42 0.81 3.88
N TYR A 394 -46.37 0.00 3.79
CA TYR A 394 -45.29 0.22 2.84
C TYR A 394 -45.82 0.05 1.42
N GLY A 395 -45.93 1.16 0.67
CA GLY A 395 -46.07 1.12 -0.78
C GLY A 395 -44.74 0.69 -1.41
N ASN A 396 -44.82 0.06 -2.59
CA ASN A 396 -43.68 -0.47 -3.34
C ASN A 396 -42.44 0.45 -3.27
N ILE A 397 -41.36 -0.08 -2.70
CA ILE A 397 -40.03 0.56 -2.69
C ILE A 397 -39.62 0.76 -4.15
N THR A 398 -39.61 2.02 -4.60
CA THR A 398 -39.28 2.39 -5.99
C THR A 398 -37.94 3.13 -6.11
N SER A 399 -37.33 3.54 -4.99
CA SER A 399 -35.98 4.12 -4.99
C SER A 399 -34.93 3.02 -4.82
N LYS A 400 -34.48 2.46 -5.94
CA LYS A 400 -33.17 1.79 -5.98
C LYS A 400 -32.20 2.81 -6.55
N ASP A 401 -31.39 3.44 -5.71
CA ASP A 401 -30.27 4.21 -6.25
C ASP A 401 -29.25 3.22 -6.85
N PHE A 402 -28.95 2.09 -6.18
CA PHE A 402 -28.19 0.96 -6.74
C PHE A 402 -28.58 -0.38 -6.10
N VAL A 403 -28.91 -1.39 -6.92
CA VAL A 403 -28.96 -2.80 -6.50
C VAL A 403 -28.23 -3.64 -7.54
N TYR A 404 -27.12 -4.24 -7.11
CA TYR A 404 -26.29 -5.09 -7.94
C TYR A 404 -26.17 -6.46 -7.32
N TRP A 405 -26.57 -7.46 -8.09
CA TRP A 405 -26.43 -8.87 -7.76
C TRP A 405 -25.37 -9.47 -8.66
N LYS A 406 -24.35 -10.09 -8.07
CA LYS A 406 -23.28 -10.71 -8.85
C LYS A 406 -23.80 -11.96 -9.59
N ASN A 407 -24.77 -12.68 -9.00
CA ASN A 407 -25.42 -13.84 -9.60
C ASN A 407 -26.95 -13.72 -9.67
N SER A 408 -27.54 -14.30 -10.72
CA SER A 408 -28.99 -14.47 -10.81
C SER A 408 -29.47 -15.48 -9.76
N GLY A 409 -30.20 -15.02 -8.75
CA GLY A 409 -30.85 -15.90 -7.76
C GLY A 409 -30.59 -15.53 -6.30
N ASP A 410 -29.67 -14.61 -6.03
CA ASP A 410 -29.52 -14.04 -4.70
C ASP A 410 -30.77 -13.21 -4.35
N THR A 411 -31.43 -13.56 -3.26
CA THR A 411 -32.59 -12.83 -2.74
C THR A 411 -32.19 -12.01 -1.51
N LEU A 412 -32.68 -10.76 -1.47
CA LEU A 412 -32.56 -9.78 -0.39
C LEU A 412 -32.71 -10.35 1.03
#